data_AF-A0A7X3NZW1-F1
#
_entry.id   AF-A0A7X3NZW1-F1
#
_cell.length_a   1.000
_cell.length_b   1.000
_cell.length_c   1.000
_cell.angle_alpha   90.00
_cell.angle_beta   90.00
_cell.angle_gamma   90.00
#
_symmetry.space_group_name_H-M   'P 1'
#
loop_
_entity.id
_entity.type
_entity.pdbx_description
1 polymer ?
#
loop_
_entity_poly.entity_id
_entity_poly.type
_entity_poly.pdbx_seq_one_letter_code
_entity_poly.pdbx_strand_id
1 'polypeptide(L)'
;MKSKYFLLSILLILACSNRNTPQAVSEDFIYNYYQRAHQAAALQLSHGLAAEKLEDEIARVREVRSPGQQMEEMPKIEYEPIGKEEEPTHVLFNYKLTITTRGTITHTRNVIINTEQIDGRWKVVNFNEY
;
A
#
# COMPACT_ATOMS: atom_id res chain seq x y z
N MET A 1 -0.18 51.12 -6.16
CA MET A 1 -0.99 49.91 -6.46
C MET A 1 -0.13 48.68 -6.22
N LYS A 2 -0.16 48.12 -5.00
CA LYS A 2 0.69 46.98 -4.61
C LYS A 2 -0.19 45.83 -4.12
N SER A 3 0.19 44.63 -4.54
CA SER A 3 0.06 43.41 -3.75
C SER A 3 -1.36 42.91 -3.46
N LYS A 4 -2.11 42.52 -4.49
CA LYS A 4 -3.25 41.59 -4.32
C LYS A 4 -3.02 40.20 -4.93
N TYR A 5 -2.01 40.04 -5.78
CA TYR A 5 -1.74 38.78 -6.47
C TYR A 5 -0.77 37.85 -5.74
N PHE A 6 -0.04 38.34 -4.73
CA PHE A 6 0.99 37.55 -4.03
C PHE A 6 0.40 36.58 -2.98
N LEU A 7 -0.85 36.80 -2.55
CA LEU A 7 -1.52 35.96 -1.54
C LEU A 7 -2.13 34.67 -2.13
N LEU A 8 -2.36 34.61 -3.45
CA LEU A 8 -3.00 33.46 -4.09
C LEU A 8 -2.01 32.30 -4.35
N SER A 9 -0.72 32.59 -4.52
CA SER A 9 0.30 31.57 -4.83
C SER A 9 0.76 30.75 -3.62
N ILE A 10 0.52 31.22 -2.38
CA ILE A 10 0.96 30.54 -1.15
C ILE A 10 -0.01 29.40 -0.74
N LEU A 11 -1.28 29.46 -1.16
CA LEU A 11 -2.28 28.42 -0.84
C LEU A 11 -2.12 27.12 -1.65
N LEU A 12 -1.36 27.14 -2.74
CA LEU A 12 -1.15 25.96 -3.60
C LEU A 12 -0.07 25.01 -3.09
N ILE A 13 0.74 25.42 -2.10
CA ILE A 13 1.88 24.62 -1.59
C ILE A 13 1.48 23.74 -0.40
N LEU A 14 0.27 23.92 0.16
CA LEU A 14 -0.28 23.12 1.27
C LEU A 14 -1.08 21.90 0.80
N ALA A 15 -1.24 21.71 -0.51
CA ALA A 15 -1.88 20.53 -1.09
C ALA A 15 -0.91 19.35 -1.30
N CYS A 16 0.20 19.29 -0.54
CA CYS A 16 0.88 18.01 -0.33
C CYS A 16 -0.12 17.11 0.39
N SER A 17 -0.77 16.22 -0.36
CA SER A 17 -1.80 15.33 0.17
C SER A 17 -1.25 14.60 1.38
N ASN A 18 -1.92 14.76 2.53
CA ASN A 18 -1.59 14.01 3.71
C ASN A 18 -1.81 12.51 3.38
N ARG A 19 -0.73 11.77 3.14
CA ARG A 19 -0.77 10.33 2.87
C ARG A 19 -0.93 9.47 4.13
N ASN A 20 -1.00 10.08 5.31
CA ASN A 20 -1.34 9.41 6.55
C ASN A 20 -2.87 9.29 6.71
N THR A 21 -3.51 8.61 5.77
CA THR A 21 -4.93 8.21 5.82
C THR A 21 -5.01 6.69 5.67
N PRO A 22 -6.07 6.02 6.18
CA PRO A 22 -6.18 4.57 6.08
C PRO A 22 -6.14 4.10 4.63
N GLN A 23 -6.83 4.81 3.72
CA GLN A 23 -6.87 4.49 2.30
C GLN A 23 -5.52 4.71 1.61
N ALA A 24 -4.84 5.81 1.90
CA ALA A 24 -3.53 6.06 1.31
C ALA A 24 -2.52 4.98 1.76
N VAL A 25 -2.53 4.60 3.03
CA VAL A 25 -1.65 3.55 3.56
C VAL A 25 -1.96 2.17 2.95
N SER A 26 -3.23 1.82 2.74
CA SER A 26 -3.59 0.55 2.07
C SER A 26 -3.17 0.55 0.59
N GLU A 27 -3.34 1.66 -0.13
CA GLU A 27 -2.92 1.80 -1.52
C GLU A 27 -1.39 1.79 -1.68
N ASP A 28 -0.65 2.46 -0.78
CA ASP A 28 0.82 2.39 -0.75
C ASP A 28 1.29 0.98 -0.43
N PHE A 29 0.57 0.26 0.43
CA PHE A 29 0.88 -1.13 0.71
C PHE A 29 0.70 -2.00 -0.54
N ILE A 30 -0.40 -1.86 -1.29
CA ILE A 30 -0.60 -2.58 -2.56
C ILE A 30 0.50 -2.26 -3.57
N TYR A 31 0.84 -0.98 -3.71
CA TYR A 31 1.89 -0.52 -4.60
C TYR A 31 3.23 -1.17 -4.26
N ASN A 32 3.63 -1.13 -3.00
CA ASN A 32 4.91 -1.66 -2.57
C ASN A 32 4.91 -3.20 -2.57
N TYR A 33 3.92 -3.85 -1.97
CA TYR A 33 3.89 -5.29 -1.78
C TYR A 33 3.52 -6.04 -3.07
N TYR A 34 2.37 -5.73 -3.69
CA TYR A 34 1.90 -6.46 -4.86
C TYR A 34 2.56 -5.99 -6.15
N GLN A 35 2.57 -4.68 -6.43
CA GLN A 35 3.00 -4.19 -7.75
C GLN A 35 4.52 -4.15 -7.92
N ARG A 36 5.26 -3.85 -6.85
CA ARG A 36 6.73 -3.74 -6.89
C ARG A 36 7.48 -4.88 -6.22
N ALA A 37 6.77 -5.75 -5.51
CA ALA A 37 7.36 -6.74 -4.62
C ALA A 37 8.36 -6.14 -3.61
N HIS A 38 8.32 -4.84 -3.32
CA HIS A 38 9.28 -4.13 -2.48
C HIS A 38 8.98 -4.34 -0.98
N GLN A 39 9.27 -5.55 -0.49
CA GLN A 39 8.92 -6.03 0.85
C GLN A 39 9.39 -5.10 1.98
N ALA A 40 10.57 -4.49 1.85
CA ALA A 40 11.09 -3.56 2.87
C ALA A 40 10.26 -2.27 2.98
N ALA A 41 9.67 -1.79 1.89
CA ALA A 41 8.81 -0.60 1.92
C ALA A 41 7.40 -0.96 2.41
N ALA A 42 6.89 -2.13 2.02
CA ALA A 42 5.65 -2.66 2.58
C ALA A 42 5.76 -2.83 4.11
N LEU A 43 6.88 -3.37 4.61
CA LEU A 43 7.13 -3.55 6.04
C LEU A 43 7.11 -2.23 6.81
N GLN A 44 7.64 -1.14 6.23
CA GLN A 44 7.58 0.18 6.86
C GLN A 44 6.14 0.71 7.02
N LEU A 45 5.19 0.24 6.21
CA LEU A 45 3.77 0.58 6.29
C LEU A 45 3.00 -0.35 7.24
N SER A 46 3.63 -1.44 7.69
CA SER A 46 2.99 -2.49 8.48
C SER A 46 3.24 -2.36 9.97
N HIS A 47 2.35 -2.97 10.74
CA HIS A 47 2.46 -3.21 12.18
C HIS A 47 1.76 -4.54 12.53
N GLY A 48 1.94 -5.05 13.75
CA GLY A 48 1.27 -6.27 14.22
C GLY A 48 1.44 -7.46 13.26
N LEU A 49 0.35 -8.18 13.01
CA LEU A 49 0.35 -9.41 12.20
C LEU A 49 0.83 -9.20 10.75
N ALA A 50 0.57 -8.02 10.16
CA ALA A 50 1.08 -7.73 8.82
C ALA A 50 2.62 -7.60 8.80
N ALA A 51 3.21 -7.01 9.84
CA ALA A 51 4.67 -6.92 9.96
C ALA A 51 5.28 -8.32 10.14
N GLU A 52 4.72 -9.14 11.04
CA GLU A 52 5.15 -10.53 11.26
C GLU A 52 5.11 -11.36 9.97
N LYS A 53 4.01 -11.28 9.20
CA LYS A 53 3.87 -11.98 7.91
C LYS A 53 4.97 -11.60 6.92
N LEU A 54 5.30 -10.31 6.83
CA LEU A 54 6.33 -9.81 5.93
C LEU A 54 7.74 -10.19 6.39
N GLU A 55 8.02 -10.11 7.69
CA GLU A 55 9.30 -10.53 8.26
C GLU A 55 9.55 -12.01 8.01
N ASP A 56 8.53 -12.85 8.24
CA ASP A 56 8.57 -14.28 7.95
C ASP A 56 8.79 -14.57 6.46
N GLU A 57 8.10 -13.82 5.58
CA GLU A 57 8.29 -13.95 4.14
C GLU A 57 9.70 -13.57 3.69
N ILE A 58 10.20 -12.42 4.14
CA ILE A 58 11.56 -11.95 3.87
C ILE A 58 12.57 -12.99 4.34
N ALA A 59 12.37 -13.56 5.54
CA ALA A 59 13.24 -14.60 6.08
C ALA A 59 13.24 -15.86 5.21
N ARG A 60 12.08 -16.29 4.69
CA ARG A 60 11.96 -17.47 3.82
C ARG A 60 12.66 -17.28 2.47
N VAL A 61 12.65 -16.08 1.90
CA VAL A 61 13.18 -15.83 0.54
C VAL A 61 14.62 -15.31 0.52
N ARG A 62 15.24 -15.10 1.69
CA ARG A 62 16.56 -14.46 1.83
C ARG A 62 17.70 -15.10 1.02
N GLU A 63 17.61 -16.39 0.72
CA GLU A 63 18.65 -17.12 -0.03
C GLU A 63 18.65 -16.79 -1.52
N VAL A 64 17.50 -16.37 -2.06
CA VAL A 64 17.31 -16.08 -3.48
C VAL A 64 16.98 -14.61 -3.76
N ARG A 65 16.78 -13.83 -2.69
CA ARG A 65 16.37 -12.43 -2.78
C ARG A 65 16.94 -11.60 -1.65
N SER A 66 17.65 -10.54 -2.00
CA SER A 66 18.08 -9.53 -1.02
C SER A 66 16.93 -8.58 -0.67
N PRO A 67 16.81 -8.11 0.60
CA PRO A 67 15.86 -7.06 0.96
C PRO A 67 16.05 -5.81 0.08
N GLY A 68 14.96 -5.34 -0.54
CA GLY A 68 14.99 -4.18 -1.44
C GLY A 68 15.43 -4.49 -2.88
N GLN A 69 15.80 -5.74 -3.19
CA GLN A 69 16.07 -6.14 -4.58
C GLN A 69 14.78 -6.11 -5.40
N GLN A 70 14.79 -5.30 -6.47
CA GLN A 70 13.71 -5.25 -7.44
C GLN A 70 13.75 -6.51 -8.32
N MET A 71 12.59 -7.11 -8.55
CA MET A 71 12.48 -8.26 -9.45
C MET A 71 12.52 -7.77 -10.91
N GLU A 72 13.30 -8.45 -11.76
CA GLU A 72 13.47 -8.10 -13.18
C GLU A 72 12.18 -8.36 -13.99
N GLU A 73 11.51 -9.49 -13.71
CA GLU A 73 10.24 -9.84 -14.32
C GLU A 73 9.13 -9.87 -13.26
N MET A 74 8.25 -8.86 -13.30
CA MET A 74 7.03 -8.81 -12.49
C MET A 74 5.80 -8.95 -13.38
N PRO A 75 4.77 -9.70 -12.98
CA PRO A 75 3.47 -9.61 -13.65
C PRO A 75 2.93 -8.18 -13.52
N LYS A 76 2.16 -7.74 -14.52
CA LYS A 76 1.42 -6.49 -14.42
C LYS A 76 0.27 -6.71 -13.45
N ILE A 77 0.21 -5.92 -12.38
CA ILE A 77 -0.85 -6.00 -11.37
C ILE A 77 -1.61 -4.68 -11.34
N GLU A 78 -2.90 -4.74 -11.61
CA GLU A 78 -3.85 -3.63 -11.45
C GLU A 78 -4.75 -3.93 -10.24
N TYR A 79 -5.28 -2.91 -9.59
CA TYR A 79 -6.19 -3.08 -8.46
C TYR A 79 -7.41 -2.18 -8.60
N GLU A 80 -8.56 -2.67 -8.13
CA GLU A 80 -9.77 -1.88 -7.95
C GLU A 80 -10.31 -2.06 -6.52
N PRO A 81 -10.79 -0.98 -5.86
CA PRO A 81 -11.50 -1.10 -4.60
C PRO A 81 -12.88 -1.71 -4.83
N ILE A 82 -13.23 -2.75 -4.08
CA ILE A 82 -14.52 -3.45 -4.17
C ILE A 82 -15.34 -3.39 -2.87
N GLY A 83 -14.77 -2.88 -1.78
CA GLY A 83 -15.49 -2.68 -0.52
C GLY A 83 -14.67 -1.95 0.53
N LYS A 84 -15.36 -1.35 1.50
CA LYS A 84 -14.77 -0.66 2.65
C LYS A 84 -15.66 -0.82 3.86
N GLU A 85 -15.07 -1.15 5.00
CA GLU A 85 -15.73 -1.18 6.31
C GLU A 85 -14.96 -0.26 7.25
N GLU A 86 -15.66 0.71 7.85
CA GLU A 86 -15.07 1.73 8.72
C GLU A 86 -15.54 1.54 10.17
N GLU A 87 -14.58 1.39 11.06
CA GLU A 87 -14.73 1.49 12.51
C GLU A 87 -13.91 2.70 13.04
N PRO A 88 -14.15 3.17 14.27
CA PRO A 88 -13.51 4.39 14.78
C PRO A 88 -11.97 4.38 14.77
N THR A 89 -11.35 3.21 14.89
CA THR A 89 -9.88 3.05 14.95
C THR A 89 -9.34 2.05 13.93
N HIS A 90 -10.23 1.40 13.16
CA HIS A 90 -9.89 0.34 12.22
C HIS A 90 -10.62 0.59 10.90
N VAL A 91 -9.94 0.41 9.77
CA VAL A 91 -10.58 0.47 8.46
C VAL A 91 -10.11 -0.70 7.62
N LEU A 92 -11.08 -1.44 7.11
CA LEU A 92 -10.89 -2.61 6.30
C LEU A 92 -11.24 -2.29 4.85
N PHE A 93 -10.34 -2.63 3.94
CA PHE A 93 -10.48 -2.40 2.50
C PHE A 93 -10.45 -3.73 1.77
N ASN A 94 -11.42 -3.93 0.88
CA ASN A 94 -11.44 -5.05 -0.05
C ASN A 94 -11.03 -4.56 -1.44
N TYR A 95 -10.09 -5.24 -2.05
CA TYR A 95 -9.58 -4.97 -3.39
C TYR A 95 -9.66 -6.20 -4.27
N LYS A 96 -9.94 -6.02 -5.56
CA LYS A 96 -9.73 -7.04 -6.58
C LYS A 96 -8.45 -6.70 -7.33
N LEU A 97 -7.48 -7.62 -7.31
CA LEU A 97 -6.26 -7.55 -8.11
C LEU A 97 -6.47 -8.26 -9.43
N THR A 98 -6.08 -7.63 -10.54
CA THR A 98 -6.00 -8.24 -11.86
C THR A 98 -4.53 -8.45 -12.21
N ILE A 99 -4.12 -9.71 -12.36
CA ILE A 99 -2.73 -10.11 -12.53
C ILE A 99 -2.54 -10.62 -13.95
N THR A 100 -1.72 -9.93 -14.74
CA THR A 100 -1.39 -10.30 -16.12
C THR A 100 0.08 -10.73 -16.23
N THR A 101 0.29 -12.01 -16.53
CA THR A 101 1.63 -12.59 -16.76
C THR A 101 1.90 -12.71 -18.25
N ARG A 102 3.04 -12.18 -18.71
CA ARG A 102 3.51 -12.26 -20.12
C ARG A 102 2.42 -11.86 -21.14
N GLY A 103 1.58 -10.88 -20.78
CA GLY A 103 0.53 -10.32 -21.63
C GLY A 103 -0.61 -11.27 -22.03
N THR A 104 -0.67 -12.49 -21.48
CA THR A 104 -1.53 -13.56 -22.01
C THR A 104 -2.38 -14.23 -20.95
N ILE A 105 -1.85 -14.46 -19.76
CA ILE A 105 -2.59 -15.10 -18.67
C ILE A 105 -3.07 -14.02 -17.71
N THR A 106 -4.38 -13.84 -17.64
CA THR A 106 -5.03 -12.95 -16.68
C THR A 106 -5.81 -13.76 -15.67
N HIS A 107 -5.56 -13.52 -14.39
CA HIS A 107 -6.37 -14.04 -13.29
C HIS A 107 -6.62 -12.95 -12.26
N THR A 108 -7.66 -13.15 -11.44
CA THR A 108 -8.04 -12.22 -10.38
C THR A 108 -7.78 -12.81 -9.01
N ARG A 109 -7.42 -11.96 -8.06
CA ARG A 109 -7.29 -12.31 -6.63
C ARG A 109 -7.94 -11.24 -5.79
N ASN A 110 -8.79 -11.62 -4.83
CA ASN A 110 -9.32 -10.65 -3.89
C ASN A 110 -8.36 -10.52 -2.71
N VAL A 111 -8.23 -9.30 -2.20
CA VAL A 111 -7.37 -8.98 -1.07
C VAL A 111 -8.14 -8.14 -0.08
N ILE A 112 -8.00 -8.49 1.18
CA ILE A 112 -8.49 -7.68 2.30
C ILE A 112 -7.28 -7.06 3.02
N ILE A 113 -7.34 -5.76 3.28
CA ILE A 113 -6.30 -5.00 3.99
C ILE A 113 -6.96 -4.30 5.17
N ASN A 114 -6.51 -4.63 6.38
CA ASN A 114 -6.94 -3.96 7.60
C ASN A 114 -5.90 -2.92 8.01
N THR A 115 -6.37 -1.72 8.35
CA THR A 115 -5.55 -0.60 8.80
C THR A 115 -5.98 -0.10 10.16
N GLU A 116 -5.02 0.30 10.99
CA GLU A 116 -5.26 0.87 12.32
C GLU A 116 -4.36 2.09 12.56
N GLN A 117 -4.79 2.97 13.47
CA GLN A 117 -3.97 4.10 13.91
C GLN A 117 -3.04 3.69 15.05
N ILE A 118 -1.74 3.61 14.77
CA ILE A 118 -0.67 3.28 15.72
C ILE A 118 0.21 4.51 15.91
N ASP A 119 0.32 5.00 17.15
CA ASP A 119 1.11 6.19 17.50
C ASP A 119 0.81 7.41 16.61
N GLY A 120 -0.47 7.65 16.32
CA GLY A 120 -0.93 8.75 15.47
C GLY A 120 -0.72 8.55 13.96
N ARG A 121 -0.22 7.39 13.53
CA ARG A 121 -0.03 7.05 12.11
C ARG A 121 -0.84 5.83 11.70
N TRP A 122 -1.46 5.89 10.54
CA TRP A 122 -2.14 4.74 9.96
C TRP A 122 -1.09 3.69 9.52
N LYS A 123 -1.38 2.43 9.82
CA LYS A 123 -0.56 1.26 9.49
C LYS A 123 -1.44 0.14 8.99
N VAL A 124 -0.90 -0.70 8.10
CA VAL A 124 -1.51 -1.99 7.78
C VAL A 124 -1.22 -2.95 8.93
N VAL A 125 -2.25 -3.47 9.57
CA VAL A 125 -2.13 -4.40 10.71
C VAL A 125 -2.39 -5.85 10.32
N ASN A 126 -3.11 -6.08 9.22
CA ASN A 126 -3.33 -7.40 8.66
C ASN A 126 -3.65 -7.29 7.16
N PHE A 127 -3.33 -8.33 6.41
CA PHE A 127 -3.76 -8.49 5.02
C PHE A 127 -3.93 -9.98 4.69
N ASN A 128 -4.90 -10.33 3.86
CA ASN A 128 -5.15 -11.70 3.41
C ASN A 128 -5.65 -11.72 1.97
N GLU A 129 -5.45 -12.85 1.30
CA GLU A 129 -5.95 -13.15 -0.03
C GLU A 129 -7.03 -14.24 0.07
N TYR A 130 -8.11 -14.14 -0.71
CA TYR A 130 -9.23 -15.09 -0.69
C TYR A 130 -9.88 -15.31 -2.07
#